data_AF-A0A345E9Z1-F1
#
_entry.id   AF-A0A345E9Z1-F1
#
_cell.length_a   1.000
_cell.length_b   1.000
_cell.length_c   1.000
_cell.angle_alpha   90.00
_cell.angle_beta   90.00
_cell.angle_gamma   90.00
#
_symmetry.space_group_name_H-M   'P 1'
#
loop_
_entity.id
_entity.type
_entity.pdbx_description
1 polymer ?
#
loop_
_entity_poly.entity_id
_entity_poly.type
_entity_poly.pdbx_seq_one_letter_code
_entity_poly.pdbx_strand_id
1 'polypeptide(L)'
;MREPPQTDEGWYALHDFRRIDWAAWRDAPERERDRAVEEGVEYLDTHEAVADVEDGASAVFAMVGHKADLLIVHLRPTLDALSTAERRFDRTALGAFTEQSTSYVSVTEVSGYVSDAYFAEDEEEVDTGLKRYIEGKLEPSIPEDQYVSFYPMSRKRGEQDNWYDLPFERRREMMEEHGEHGREFGGRVKQIVASSVGLDDWEWGVTLFSEDPTDLKDIVYEMRYDEASARYSEFGPFYVGRRFPPSDLPAFLAGESVPTDEEGEHPHGEGGAQHGGDAHGGDGDAHHGGEAHGDDADDDADADADDDIRGELADLNIYAGKPHGEDVYATVLYSEADADDLFDEVDGLRSNFDHYDTHVKTAVYDALERDRRAVVSIWDTASAADTAAGFLAELPGIVSRAGEESGFGTMGMFYTVKPEHREDFVEKFETVGGLLGEMEGHGETDLMINREDENDMFIASQWRSKEDAMNFFRSDEFSETVSWGRDVLADRPRHVFLA
;
A
#
# COMPACT_ATOMS: atom_id res chain seq x y z
N MET A 1 24.74 3.40 -35.31
CA MET A 1 25.47 3.73 -34.07
C MET A 1 24.69 3.07 -32.94
N ARG A 2 25.32 2.67 -31.83
CA ARG A 2 24.54 2.22 -30.66
C ARG A 2 23.99 3.47 -29.98
N GLU A 3 22.71 3.44 -29.65
CA GLU A 3 21.99 4.57 -29.07
C GLU A 3 21.73 4.26 -27.59
N PRO A 4 22.27 5.06 -26.64
CA PRO A 4 21.93 4.89 -25.24
C PRO A 4 20.45 5.25 -25.02
N PRO A 5 19.72 4.56 -24.12
CA PRO A 5 18.40 5.02 -23.72
C PRO A 5 18.50 6.40 -23.06
N GLN A 6 17.47 7.21 -23.22
CA GLN A 6 17.29 8.41 -22.38
C GLN A 6 16.92 7.98 -20.97
N THR A 7 17.32 8.78 -20.00
CA THR A 7 17.04 8.59 -18.58
C THR A 7 16.68 9.94 -17.98
N ASP A 8 15.69 9.92 -17.09
CA ASP A 8 15.47 10.99 -16.11
C ASP A 8 15.77 10.43 -14.72
N GLU A 9 16.44 11.24 -13.91
CA GLU A 9 16.89 10.86 -12.57
C GLU A 9 16.09 11.57 -11.48
N GLY A 10 15.73 10.83 -10.43
CA GLY A 10 15.03 11.33 -9.27
C GLY A 10 15.91 11.41 -8.03
N TRP A 11 15.42 10.91 -6.90
CA TRP A 11 16.17 10.89 -5.65
C TRP A 11 17.35 9.90 -5.68
N TYR A 12 18.44 10.31 -5.04
CA TYR A 12 19.54 9.42 -4.71
C TYR A 12 19.11 8.46 -3.61
N ALA A 13 19.57 7.21 -3.71
CA ALA A 13 19.29 6.15 -2.75
C ALA A 13 20.58 5.67 -2.08
N LEU A 14 20.50 5.43 -0.77
CA LEU A 14 21.49 4.71 0.02
C LEU A 14 20.81 3.52 0.70
N HIS A 15 21.30 2.32 0.42
CA HIS A 15 21.00 1.12 1.20
C HIS A 15 22.17 0.86 2.16
N ASP A 16 22.01 1.21 3.43
CA ASP A 16 23.04 1.04 4.46
C ASP A 16 22.78 -0.24 5.27
N PHE A 17 23.61 -1.26 5.08
CA PHE A 17 23.47 -2.55 5.74
C PHE A 17 24.39 -2.64 6.95
N ARG A 18 23.82 -2.93 8.12
CA ARG A 18 24.52 -3.01 9.41
C ARG A 18 24.41 -4.40 10.01
N ARG A 19 25.50 -4.88 10.62
CA ARG A 19 25.50 -6.01 11.55
C ARG A 19 25.68 -5.52 12.96
N ILE A 20 25.00 -6.12 13.92
CA ILE A 20 25.13 -5.80 15.33
C ILE A 20 26.24 -6.65 15.93
N ASP A 21 27.17 -6.01 16.65
CA ASP A 21 28.08 -6.72 17.54
C ASP A 21 27.31 -7.17 18.78
N TRP A 22 26.63 -8.31 18.65
CA TRP A 22 25.82 -8.90 19.72
C TRP A 22 26.64 -9.25 20.97
N ALA A 23 27.95 -9.43 20.86
CA ALA A 23 28.80 -9.65 22.03
C ALA A 23 29.00 -8.34 22.78
N ALA A 24 29.41 -7.27 22.08
CA ALA A 24 29.53 -5.94 22.67
C ALA A 24 28.19 -5.43 23.24
N TRP A 25 27.08 -5.66 22.53
CA TRP A 25 25.73 -5.30 22.99
C TRP A 25 25.37 -5.97 24.31
N ARG A 26 25.57 -7.29 24.44
CA ARG A 26 25.23 -8.02 25.67
C ARG A 26 26.14 -7.69 26.85
N ASP A 27 27.40 -7.37 26.58
CA ASP A 27 28.39 -7.04 27.62
C ASP A 27 28.30 -5.57 28.09
N ALA A 28 27.61 -4.71 27.33
CA ALA A 28 27.44 -3.30 27.66
C ALA A 28 26.57 -3.09 28.91
N PRO A 29 26.89 -2.09 29.77
CA PRO A 29 26.01 -1.67 30.86
C PRO A 29 24.63 -1.26 30.35
N GLU A 30 23.59 -1.53 31.13
CA GLU A 30 22.19 -1.17 30.82
C GLU A 30 22.06 0.29 30.35
N ARG A 31 22.65 1.24 31.09
CA ARG A 31 22.65 2.66 30.72
C ARG A 31 23.24 2.96 29.33
N GLU A 32 24.22 2.19 28.87
CA GLU A 32 24.79 2.37 27.52
C GLU A 32 23.87 1.80 26.45
N ARG A 33 23.20 0.68 26.74
CA ARG A 33 22.17 0.11 25.87
C ARG A 33 20.96 1.02 25.78
N ASP A 34 20.44 1.52 26.90
CA ASP A 34 19.29 2.43 26.94
C ASP A 34 19.54 3.68 26.09
N ARG A 35 20.74 4.27 26.25
CA ARG A 35 21.15 5.44 25.45
C ARG A 35 21.28 5.10 23.97
N ALA A 36 21.81 3.92 23.62
CA ALA A 36 21.90 3.47 22.24
C ALA A 36 20.51 3.26 21.63
N VAL A 37 19.58 2.67 22.37
CA VAL A 37 18.18 2.55 21.94
C VAL A 37 17.57 3.94 21.75
N GLU A 38 17.65 4.84 22.74
CA GLU A 38 17.08 6.19 22.68
C GLU A 38 17.61 6.99 21.49
N GLU A 39 18.93 7.11 21.33
CA GLU A 39 19.54 7.83 20.21
C GLU A 39 19.28 7.13 18.86
N GLY A 40 19.12 5.79 18.86
CA GLY A 40 18.79 5.01 17.67
C GLY A 40 17.36 5.25 17.19
N VAL A 41 16.39 5.19 18.11
CA VAL A 41 14.98 5.50 17.84
C VAL A 41 14.85 6.96 17.37
N GLU A 42 15.44 7.91 18.09
CA GLU A 42 15.42 9.33 17.70
C GLU A 42 16.00 9.55 16.29
N TYR A 43 17.13 8.90 15.97
CA TYR A 43 17.70 8.95 14.63
C TYR A 43 16.72 8.43 13.59
N LEU A 44 16.20 7.22 13.77
CA LEU A 44 15.33 6.57 12.79
C LEU A 44 14.04 7.38 12.57
N ASP A 45 13.37 7.75 13.65
CA ASP A 45 12.14 8.55 13.64
C ASP A 45 12.32 9.90 12.93
N THR A 46 13.42 10.60 13.22
CA THR A 46 13.75 11.87 12.53
C THR A 46 13.85 11.70 11.01
N HIS A 47 14.44 10.59 10.54
CA HIS A 47 14.65 10.38 9.10
C HIS A 47 13.44 9.76 8.41
N GLU A 48 12.63 8.92 9.09
CA GLU A 48 11.34 8.42 8.58
C GLU A 48 10.32 9.55 8.45
N ALA A 49 10.28 10.48 9.42
CA ALA A 49 9.48 11.70 9.35
C ALA A 49 10.04 12.74 8.37
N VAL A 50 11.20 12.48 7.75
CA VAL A 50 11.88 13.37 6.79
C VAL A 50 12.15 14.76 7.39
N ALA A 51 12.40 14.83 8.70
CA ALA A 51 12.64 16.08 9.40
C ALA A 51 14.07 16.63 9.18
N ASP A 52 14.95 15.86 8.53
CA ASP A 52 16.34 16.22 8.25
C ASP A 52 16.55 16.98 6.92
N VAL A 53 15.58 16.93 6.00
CA VAL A 53 15.62 17.48 4.64
C VAL A 53 14.27 18.03 4.21
N GLU A 54 14.19 18.67 3.03
CA GLU A 54 12.93 19.20 2.49
C GLU A 54 12.01 18.10 1.95
N ASP A 55 12.59 17.05 1.38
CA ASP A 55 11.86 15.93 0.80
C ASP A 55 12.71 14.66 0.77
N GLY A 56 12.06 13.50 0.66
CA GLY A 56 12.69 12.19 0.66
C GLY A 56 11.84 11.11 1.32
N ALA A 57 12.45 9.95 1.52
CA ALA A 57 11.85 8.85 2.29
C ALA A 57 12.93 8.08 3.06
N SER A 58 12.58 7.47 4.19
CA SER A 58 13.45 6.54 4.89
C SER A 58 12.66 5.43 5.55
N ALA A 59 13.31 4.29 5.73
CA ALA A 59 12.75 3.17 6.45
C ALA A 59 13.85 2.26 7.00
N VAL A 60 13.57 1.59 8.11
CA VAL A 60 14.42 0.54 8.69
C VAL A 60 13.81 -0.84 8.51
N PHE A 61 14.67 -1.84 8.27
CA PHE A 61 14.26 -3.23 8.08
C PHE A 61 15.11 -4.17 8.93
N ALA A 62 14.45 -5.15 9.55
CA ALA A 62 15.07 -6.28 10.22
C ALA A 62 15.47 -7.32 9.18
N MET A 63 16.76 -7.55 9.02
CA MET A 63 17.33 -8.40 7.97
C MET A 63 17.47 -9.85 8.41
N VAL A 64 17.22 -10.78 7.50
CA VAL A 64 17.32 -12.22 7.79
C VAL A 64 18.64 -12.80 7.28
N GLY A 65 19.32 -13.54 8.16
CA GLY A 65 20.57 -14.25 7.86
C GLY A 65 21.81 -13.49 8.32
N HIS A 66 22.98 -13.87 7.80
CA HIS A 66 24.27 -13.41 8.35
C HIS A 66 24.86 -12.18 7.65
N LYS A 67 24.21 -11.68 6.59
CA LYS A 67 24.76 -10.62 5.75
C LYS A 67 24.57 -9.23 6.35
N ALA A 68 23.47 -9.04 7.06
CA ALA A 68 23.10 -7.84 7.80
C ALA A 68 22.07 -8.24 8.85
N ASP A 69 22.00 -7.46 9.94
CA ASP A 69 20.92 -7.51 10.93
C ASP A 69 19.93 -6.35 10.70
N LEU A 70 20.41 -5.18 10.26
CA LEU A 70 19.62 -4.01 9.89
C LEU A 70 19.91 -3.56 8.47
N LEU A 71 18.89 -3.09 7.77
CA LEU A 71 19.00 -2.26 6.57
C LEU A 71 18.31 -0.94 6.86
N ILE A 72 19.01 0.16 6.61
CA ILE A 72 18.44 1.50 6.62
C ILE A 72 18.46 2.01 5.18
N VAL A 73 17.28 2.31 4.63
CA VAL A 73 17.15 2.88 3.29
C VAL A 73 16.90 4.37 3.42
N HIS A 74 17.69 5.18 2.73
CA HIS A 74 17.46 6.62 2.58
C HIS A 74 17.28 6.96 1.11
N LEU A 75 16.20 7.66 0.77
CA LEU A 75 15.98 8.32 -0.51
C LEU A 75 16.02 9.84 -0.29
N ARG A 76 16.91 10.54 -0.99
CA ARG A 76 17.15 11.98 -0.79
C ARG A 76 17.39 12.72 -2.11
N PRO A 77 17.00 14.01 -2.22
CA PRO A 77 17.26 14.84 -3.40
C PRO A 77 18.75 15.05 -3.72
N THR A 78 19.66 14.84 -2.75
CA THR A 78 21.10 15.07 -2.94
C THR A 78 21.96 13.99 -2.29
N LEU A 79 23.11 13.69 -2.92
CA LEU A 79 24.15 12.84 -2.33
C LEU A 79 24.70 13.39 -1.00
N ASP A 80 24.78 14.71 -0.85
CA ASP A 80 25.25 15.36 0.39
C ASP A 80 24.29 15.07 1.56
N ALA A 81 22.98 15.01 1.30
CA ALA A 81 22.00 14.61 2.29
C ALA A 81 22.17 13.14 2.70
N LEU A 82 22.38 12.23 1.74
CA LEU A 82 22.68 10.82 2.04
C LEU A 82 23.95 10.67 2.88
N SER A 83 25.02 11.37 2.49
CA SER A 83 26.27 11.37 3.25
C SER A 83 26.06 11.89 4.68
N THR A 84 25.24 12.92 4.85
CA THR A 84 24.93 13.47 6.16
C THR A 84 24.13 12.49 7.02
N ALA A 85 23.10 11.83 6.47
CA ALA A 85 22.32 10.81 7.16
C ALA A 85 23.22 9.65 7.63
N GLU A 86 24.01 9.06 6.72
CA GLU A 86 24.93 7.97 7.01
C GLU A 86 25.91 8.33 8.16
N ARG A 87 26.52 9.53 8.10
CA ARG A 87 27.46 9.98 9.14
C ARG A 87 26.76 10.35 10.44
N ARG A 88 25.48 10.70 10.44
CA ARG A 88 24.70 10.93 11.66
C ARG A 88 24.42 9.62 12.37
N PHE A 89 24.07 8.54 11.64
CA PHE A 89 23.90 7.22 12.24
C PHE A 89 25.16 6.76 12.96
N ASP A 90 26.33 6.88 12.32
CA ASP A 90 27.63 6.49 12.90
C ASP A 90 28.00 7.27 14.17
N ARG A 91 27.36 8.40 14.42
CA ARG A 91 27.61 9.24 15.60
C ARG A 91 26.67 8.94 16.76
N THR A 92 25.63 8.14 16.55
CA THR A 92 24.75 7.66 17.61
C THR A 92 25.46 6.65 18.50
N ALA A 93 24.97 6.48 19.73
CA ALA A 93 25.41 5.40 20.60
C ALA A 93 25.07 4.01 20.03
N LEU A 94 23.99 3.86 19.25
CA LEU A 94 23.68 2.61 18.53
C LEU A 94 24.74 2.29 17.48
N GLY A 95 25.18 3.29 16.72
CA GLY A 95 26.20 3.13 15.67
C GLY A 95 27.48 2.45 16.19
N ALA A 96 27.86 2.69 17.45
CA ALA A 96 29.01 2.07 18.09
C ALA A 96 28.87 0.55 18.33
N PHE A 97 27.65 0.01 18.32
CA PHE A 97 27.36 -1.41 18.40
C PHE A 97 27.13 -2.05 17.02
N THR A 98 27.34 -1.31 15.94
CA THR A 98 27.14 -1.79 14.58
C THR A 98 28.44 -1.77 13.76
N GLU A 99 28.50 -2.68 12.79
CA GLU A 99 29.48 -2.65 11.71
C GLU A 99 28.72 -2.54 10.38
N GLN A 100 29.11 -1.60 9.52
CA GLN A 100 28.60 -1.55 8.15
C GLN A 100 29.15 -2.73 7.36
N SER A 101 28.28 -3.70 7.04
CA SER A 101 28.69 -4.93 6.36
C SER A 101 28.78 -4.74 4.85
N THR A 102 27.95 -3.86 4.30
CA THR A 102 27.98 -3.39 2.91
C THR A 102 27.12 -2.14 2.79
N SER A 103 27.20 -1.46 1.65
CA SER A 103 26.28 -0.38 1.26
C SER A 103 25.95 -0.47 -0.21
N TYR A 104 24.96 0.29 -0.67
CA TYR A 104 24.73 0.52 -2.10
C TYR A 104 24.26 1.96 -2.36
N VAL A 105 24.88 2.64 -3.32
CA VAL A 105 24.57 4.03 -3.71
C VAL A 105 24.05 4.07 -5.14
N SER A 106 22.86 4.63 -5.32
CA SER A 106 22.20 4.71 -6.62
C SER A 106 21.34 5.96 -6.76
N VAL A 107 20.69 6.16 -7.91
CA VAL A 107 19.71 7.21 -8.17
C VAL A 107 18.50 6.59 -8.86
N THR A 108 17.29 6.91 -8.40
CA THR A 108 16.06 6.40 -9.04
C THR A 108 16.02 6.86 -10.50
N GLU A 109 15.61 5.95 -11.38
CA GLU A 109 15.72 6.16 -12.83
C GLU A 109 14.41 5.75 -13.53
N VAL A 110 13.94 6.62 -14.42
CA VAL A 110 12.97 6.24 -15.44
C VAL A 110 13.70 6.21 -16.77
N SER A 111 13.67 5.04 -17.43
CA SER A 111 14.32 4.87 -18.73
C SER A 111 13.35 5.06 -19.89
N GLY A 112 13.87 5.50 -21.04
CA GLY A 112 13.12 5.63 -22.29
C GLY A 112 12.48 4.34 -22.80
N TYR A 113 12.80 3.18 -22.23
CA TYR A 113 12.11 1.93 -22.55
C TYR A 113 10.67 1.86 -22.04
N VAL A 114 10.35 2.59 -20.97
CA VAL A 114 9.04 2.51 -20.30
C VAL A 114 8.00 3.43 -20.96
N SER A 115 8.44 4.54 -21.56
CA SER A 115 7.54 5.50 -22.20
C SER A 115 8.27 6.38 -23.22
N ASP A 116 8.43 5.90 -24.45
CA ASP A 116 8.91 6.72 -25.58
C ASP A 116 8.10 8.03 -25.72
N ALA A 117 6.80 7.98 -25.39
CA ALA A 117 5.89 9.12 -25.41
C ALA A 117 6.24 10.24 -24.41
N TYR A 118 6.86 9.92 -23.28
CA TYR A 118 7.28 10.93 -22.29
C TYR A 118 8.52 11.69 -22.75
N PHE A 119 9.43 11.03 -23.48
CA PHE A 119 10.64 11.66 -24.00
C PHE A 119 10.47 12.25 -25.41
N ALA A 120 9.28 12.15 -26.00
CA ALA A 120 8.96 12.74 -27.29
C ALA A 120 8.85 14.28 -27.17
N GLU A 121 9.31 15.02 -28.20
CA GLU A 121 9.50 16.48 -28.16
C GLU A 121 8.21 17.34 -28.04
N ASP A 122 7.02 16.73 -27.93
CA ASP A 122 5.74 17.43 -27.69
C ASP A 122 5.28 17.24 -26.24
N GLU A 123 5.88 18.02 -25.33
CA GLU A 123 5.51 18.12 -23.89
C GLU A 123 4.02 18.43 -23.65
N GLU A 124 3.31 18.99 -24.65
CA GLU A 124 1.88 19.35 -24.56
C GLU A 124 0.92 18.16 -24.77
N GLU A 125 1.40 16.98 -25.21
CA GLU A 125 0.59 15.75 -25.40
C GLU A 125 0.89 14.64 -24.37
N VAL A 126 1.75 14.88 -23.38
CA VAL A 126 2.01 13.88 -22.33
C VAL A 126 0.84 13.83 -21.36
N ASP A 127 0.12 12.71 -21.36
CA ASP A 127 -0.99 12.47 -20.44
C ASP A 127 -0.58 12.69 -18.97
N THR A 128 -1.47 13.31 -18.19
CA THR A 128 -1.23 13.64 -16.79
C THR A 128 -1.08 12.39 -15.93
N GLY A 129 -1.73 11.27 -16.29
CA GLY A 129 -1.52 9.97 -15.68
C GLY A 129 -0.09 9.47 -15.85
N LEU A 130 0.42 9.50 -17.08
CA LEU A 130 1.80 9.11 -17.39
C LEU A 130 2.84 9.95 -16.63
N LYS A 131 2.64 11.28 -16.55
CA LYS A 131 3.53 12.16 -15.80
C LYS A 131 3.60 11.78 -14.31
N ARG A 132 2.45 11.51 -13.68
CA ARG A 132 2.36 11.12 -12.27
C ARG A 132 2.98 9.74 -12.01
N TYR A 133 2.79 8.79 -12.93
CA TYR A 133 3.47 7.49 -12.89
C TYR A 133 4.99 7.65 -12.88
N ILE A 134 5.52 8.54 -13.71
CA ILE A 134 6.96 8.83 -13.81
C ILE A 134 7.46 9.54 -12.56
N GLU A 135 6.76 10.58 -12.08
CA GLU A 135 7.07 11.26 -10.82
C GLU A 135 7.14 10.26 -9.65
N GLY A 136 6.19 9.32 -9.55
CA GLY A 136 6.19 8.28 -8.52
C GLY A 136 7.35 7.28 -8.61
N LYS A 137 8.00 7.15 -9.77
CA LYS A 137 9.23 6.35 -9.96
C LYS A 137 10.49 7.15 -9.63
N LEU A 138 10.49 8.44 -9.94
CA LEU A 138 11.60 9.37 -9.63
C LEU A 138 11.65 9.68 -8.13
N GLU A 139 10.50 9.88 -7.49
CA GLU A 139 10.37 10.27 -6.09
C GLU A 139 9.48 9.27 -5.32
N PRO A 140 9.94 8.01 -5.17
CA PRO A 140 9.08 6.95 -4.64
C PRO A 140 8.94 7.00 -3.11
N SER A 141 7.75 6.62 -2.64
CA SER A 141 7.51 6.30 -1.22
C SER A 141 7.91 4.86 -0.87
N ILE A 142 8.26 4.62 0.39
CA ILE A 142 8.54 3.28 0.93
C ILE A 142 7.30 2.77 1.69
N PRO A 143 6.73 1.59 1.37
CA PRO A 143 5.54 1.03 2.05
C PRO A 143 5.77 0.78 3.55
N GLU A 144 4.75 1.01 4.38
CA GLU A 144 4.84 1.05 5.86
C GLU A 144 4.91 -0.34 6.52
N ASP A 145 4.33 -1.37 5.90
CA ASP A 145 4.26 -2.72 6.48
C ASP A 145 4.52 -3.85 5.49
N GLN A 146 5.69 -3.82 4.84
CA GLN A 146 6.06 -4.83 3.85
C GLN A 146 7.42 -5.50 4.13
N TYR A 147 7.57 -6.71 3.61
CA TYR A 147 8.86 -7.35 3.42
C TYR A 147 9.62 -6.64 2.31
N VAL A 148 10.94 -6.60 2.42
CA VAL A 148 11.84 -6.05 1.41
C VAL A 148 12.73 -7.13 0.82
N SER A 149 12.97 -7.07 -0.49
CA SER A 149 14.04 -7.78 -1.18
C SER A 149 14.89 -6.78 -1.96
N PHE A 150 16.17 -6.66 -1.60
CA PHE A 150 17.14 -5.84 -2.33
C PHE A 150 18.17 -6.72 -3.04
N TYR A 151 18.49 -6.39 -4.29
CA TYR A 151 19.63 -6.98 -4.99
C TYR A 151 20.21 -6.01 -6.04
N PRO A 152 21.54 -5.92 -6.16
CA PRO A 152 22.16 -5.22 -7.27
C PRO A 152 22.25 -6.13 -8.49
N MET A 153 22.23 -5.55 -9.68
CA MET A 153 22.35 -6.29 -10.94
C MET A 153 23.04 -5.48 -12.05
N SER A 154 23.46 -6.17 -13.10
CA SER A 154 24.06 -5.59 -14.30
C SER A 154 23.63 -6.34 -15.55
N ARG A 155 23.89 -5.75 -16.71
CA ARG A 155 23.69 -6.36 -18.01
C ARG A 155 25.02 -6.89 -18.57
N LYS A 156 25.02 -8.14 -19.04
CA LYS A 156 26.21 -8.82 -19.56
C LYS A 156 26.85 -8.07 -20.72
N ARG A 157 28.19 -8.10 -20.72
CA ARG A 157 29.07 -7.62 -21.80
C ARG A 157 30.02 -8.73 -22.26
N GLY A 158 29.47 -9.93 -22.47
CA GLY A 158 30.21 -11.12 -22.87
C GLY A 158 30.53 -11.15 -24.38
N GLU A 159 31.35 -12.12 -24.79
CA GLU A 159 31.72 -12.30 -26.20
C GLU A 159 30.54 -12.72 -27.10
N GLN A 160 29.58 -13.48 -26.54
CA GLN A 160 28.39 -13.97 -27.25
C GLN A 160 27.15 -13.12 -26.96
N ASP A 161 26.97 -12.72 -25.69
CA ASP A 161 25.85 -11.91 -25.23
C ASP A 161 26.37 -10.59 -24.67
N ASN A 162 26.19 -9.51 -25.43
CA ASN A 162 26.54 -8.16 -25.02
C ASN A 162 25.32 -7.24 -25.18
N TRP A 163 24.68 -6.91 -24.06
CA TRP A 163 23.50 -6.04 -24.03
C TRP A 163 23.74 -4.70 -24.71
N TYR A 164 24.90 -4.10 -24.45
CA TYR A 164 25.27 -2.77 -24.95
C TYR A 164 25.66 -2.74 -26.43
N ASP A 165 25.87 -3.92 -27.04
CA ASP A 165 26.03 -4.06 -28.48
C ASP A 165 24.72 -4.53 -29.17
N LEU A 166 23.56 -4.44 -28.52
CA LEU A 166 22.28 -4.65 -29.20
C LEU A 166 21.75 -3.35 -29.82
N PRO A 167 20.98 -3.43 -30.93
CA PRO A 167 20.18 -2.31 -31.41
C PRO A 167 19.22 -1.80 -30.31
N PHE A 168 18.85 -0.52 -30.34
CA PHE A 168 17.94 0.04 -29.33
C PHE A 168 16.57 -0.67 -29.37
N GLU A 169 16.02 -0.88 -30.56
CA GLU A 169 14.73 -1.51 -30.80
C GLU A 169 14.69 -2.93 -30.23
N ARG A 170 15.79 -3.67 -30.32
CA ARG A 170 15.88 -5.03 -29.76
C ARG A 170 15.94 -5.03 -28.24
N ARG A 171 16.61 -4.05 -27.64
CA ARG A 171 16.58 -3.89 -26.17
C ARG A 171 15.18 -3.49 -25.71
N ARG A 172 14.54 -2.56 -26.44
CA ARG A 172 13.18 -2.08 -26.18
C ARG A 172 12.17 -3.22 -26.20
N GLU A 173 12.15 -4.04 -27.26
CA GLU A 173 11.27 -5.21 -27.36
C GLU A 173 11.41 -6.15 -26.16
N MET A 174 12.64 -6.48 -25.75
CA MET A 174 12.86 -7.35 -24.59
C MET A 174 12.51 -6.68 -23.26
N MET A 175 12.59 -5.35 -23.16
CA MET A 175 12.17 -4.60 -21.97
C MET A 175 10.66 -4.41 -21.89
N GLU A 176 9.98 -4.32 -23.04
CA GLU A 176 8.52 -4.31 -23.14
C GLU A 176 7.96 -5.64 -22.60
N GLU A 177 8.45 -6.78 -23.10
CA GLU A 177 8.07 -8.12 -22.62
C GLU A 177 8.33 -8.28 -21.10
N HIS A 178 9.51 -7.86 -20.63
CA HIS A 178 9.86 -7.90 -19.22
C HIS A 178 8.96 -7.02 -18.36
N GLY A 179 8.57 -5.85 -18.88
CA GLY A 179 7.64 -4.95 -18.23
C GLY A 179 6.21 -5.50 -18.18
N GLU A 180 5.75 -6.18 -19.23
CA GLU A 180 4.44 -6.84 -19.29
C GLU A 180 4.34 -7.94 -18.22
N HIS A 181 5.31 -8.84 -18.11
CA HIS A 181 5.32 -9.85 -17.03
C HIS A 181 5.41 -9.21 -15.64
N GLY A 182 6.15 -8.11 -15.49
CA GLY A 182 6.21 -7.37 -14.23
C GLY A 182 4.85 -6.80 -13.80
N ARG A 183 3.99 -6.38 -14.75
CA ARG A 183 2.65 -5.86 -14.46
C ARG A 183 1.70 -6.91 -13.90
N GLU A 184 1.93 -8.19 -14.17
CA GLU A 184 1.15 -9.31 -13.59
C GLU A 184 1.31 -9.41 -12.06
N PHE A 185 2.36 -8.79 -11.51
CA PHE A 185 2.60 -8.66 -10.08
C PHE A 185 2.14 -7.30 -9.51
N GLY A 186 1.40 -6.51 -10.30
CA GLY A 186 0.73 -5.29 -9.85
C GLY A 186 -0.16 -5.57 -8.63
N GLY A 187 -0.23 -4.62 -7.70
CA GLY A 187 -0.91 -4.79 -6.41
C GLY A 187 -0.13 -5.63 -5.39
N ARG A 188 0.61 -6.65 -5.82
CA ARG A 188 1.35 -7.57 -4.93
C ARG A 188 2.80 -7.18 -4.66
N VAL A 189 3.48 -6.62 -5.67
CA VAL A 189 4.89 -6.24 -5.57
C VAL A 189 5.11 -4.79 -6.02
N LYS A 190 5.62 -3.96 -5.12
CA LYS A 190 6.12 -2.62 -5.45
C LYS A 190 7.61 -2.67 -5.74
N GLN A 191 8.03 -2.06 -6.84
CA GLN A 191 9.45 -2.00 -7.23
C GLN A 191 9.97 -0.56 -7.27
N ILE A 192 11.16 -0.38 -6.71
CA ILE A 192 12.05 0.76 -6.95
C ILE A 192 13.28 0.25 -7.71
N VAL A 193 13.54 0.84 -8.88
CA VAL A 193 14.75 0.60 -9.68
C VAL A 193 15.59 1.87 -9.63
N ALA A 194 16.85 1.71 -9.24
CA ALA A 194 17.77 2.82 -9.15
C ALA A 194 19.07 2.49 -9.88
N SER A 195 19.49 3.39 -10.77
CA SER A 195 20.72 3.30 -11.54
C SER A 195 21.93 3.68 -10.69
N SER A 196 23.03 2.96 -10.86
CA SER A 196 24.28 3.20 -10.14
C SER A 196 25.49 3.20 -11.06
N VAL A 197 25.27 3.30 -12.37
CA VAL A 197 26.36 3.41 -13.35
C VAL A 197 27.24 4.62 -13.03
N GLY A 198 28.46 4.36 -12.58
CA GLY A 198 29.41 5.40 -12.17
C GLY A 198 29.28 5.85 -10.71
N LEU A 199 28.35 5.29 -9.95
CA LEU A 199 28.13 5.54 -8.51
C LEU A 199 28.54 4.33 -7.65
N ASP A 200 28.30 3.10 -8.11
CA ASP A 200 28.60 1.86 -7.36
C ASP A 200 29.10 0.73 -8.30
N ASP A 201 29.34 -0.46 -7.74
CA ASP A 201 29.99 -1.60 -8.40
C ASP A 201 29.13 -2.29 -9.46
N TRP A 202 27.81 -2.18 -9.34
CA TRP A 202 26.83 -2.74 -10.27
C TRP A 202 26.08 -1.60 -10.99
N GLU A 203 25.34 -1.93 -12.04
CA GLU A 203 24.68 -0.95 -12.89
C GLU A 203 23.31 -0.51 -12.35
N TRP A 204 22.57 -1.38 -11.65
CA TRP A 204 21.30 -1.04 -11.00
C TRP A 204 21.14 -1.72 -9.64
N GLY A 205 20.52 -1.01 -8.69
CA GLY A 205 19.95 -1.56 -7.46
C GLY A 205 18.44 -1.75 -7.62
N VAL A 206 17.95 -2.95 -7.35
CA VAL A 206 16.51 -3.28 -7.40
C VAL A 206 16.01 -3.53 -5.98
N THR A 207 15.00 -2.77 -5.56
CA THR A 207 14.31 -2.95 -4.27
C THR A 207 12.87 -3.33 -4.54
N LEU A 208 12.45 -4.47 -4.01
CA LEU A 208 11.09 -5.00 -4.11
C LEU A 208 10.46 -4.99 -2.73
N PHE A 209 9.18 -4.61 -2.66
CA PHE A 209 8.37 -4.64 -1.45
C PHE A 209 7.10 -5.46 -1.70
N SER A 210 6.70 -6.27 -0.72
CA SER A 210 5.47 -7.05 -0.76
C SER A 210 5.03 -7.45 0.64
N GLU A 211 3.73 -7.69 0.82
CA GLU A 211 3.16 -8.25 2.04
C GLU A 211 3.48 -9.74 2.20
N ASP A 212 3.51 -10.50 1.09
CA ASP A 212 3.92 -11.90 1.08
C ASP A 212 5.36 -12.04 0.52
N PRO A 213 6.33 -12.55 1.31
CA PRO A 213 7.68 -12.80 0.81
C PRO A 213 7.74 -13.82 -0.34
N THR A 214 6.68 -14.61 -0.56
CA THR A 214 6.55 -15.54 -1.68
C THR A 214 6.39 -14.80 -3.01
N ASP A 215 5.65 -13.68 -3.04
CA ASP A 215 5.54 -12.85 -4.25
C ASP A 215 6.90 -12.27 -4.67
N LEU A 216 7.75 -11.89 -3.70
CA LEU A 216 9.13 -11.45 -3.96
C LEU A 216 9.97 -12.54 -4.63
N LYS A 217 9.76 -13.81 -4.25
CA LYS A 217 10.42 -14.96 -4.88
C LYS A 217 9.85 -15.18 -6.28
N ASP A 218 8.53 -15.15 -6.41
CA ASP A 218 7.83 -15.54 -7.64
C ASP A 218 8.14 -14.56 -8.77
N ILE A 219 8.07 -13.25 -8.54
CA ILE A 219 8.44 -12.24 -9.54
C ILE A 219 9.89 -12.43 -10.05
N VAL A 220 10.84 -12.62 -9.14
CA VAL A 220 12.27 -12.81 -9.52
C VAL A 220 12.49 -14.15 -10.24
N TYR A 221 11.71 -15.18 -9.89
CA TYR A 221 11.81 -16.50 -10.48
C TYR A 221 11.22 -16.53 -11.89
N GLU A 222 10.03 -15.97 -12.08
CA GLU A 222 9.32 -15.96 -13.35
C GLU A 222 10.00 -15.05 -14.36
N MET A 223 10.35 -13.82 -13.98
CA MET A 223 11.09 -12.89 -14.82
C MET A 223 12.47 -13.43 -15.26
N ARG A 224 12.99 -14.47 -14.59
CA ARG A 224 14.26 -15.11 -14.99
C ARG A 224 14.14 -15.87 -16.32
N TYR A 225 12.91 -16.19 -16.75
CA TYR A 225 12.64 -16.86 -18.02
C TYR A 225 12.52 -15.89 -19.19
N ASP A 226 12.31 -14.60 -18.95
CA ASP A 226 12.35 -13.54 -19.97
C ASP A 226 13.72 -13.52 -20.65
N GLU A 227 13.76 -13.28 -21.97
CA GLU A 227 15.04 -13.27 -22.68
C GLU A 227 16.00 -12.20 -22.13
N ALA A 228 15.46 -11.03 -21.75
CA ALA A 228 16.22 -9.95 -21.10
C ALA A 228 17.00 -10.47 -19.89
N SER A 229 16.34 -11.22 -19.02
CA SER A 229 16.94 -11.74 -17.78
C SER A 229 17.80 -12.97 -18.04
N ALA A 230 17.26 -13.97 -18.73
CA ALA A 230 17.90 -15.26 -18.95
C ALA A 230 19.25 -15.12 -19.66
N ARG A 231 19.31 -14.27 -20.70
CA ARG A 231 20.54 -14.05 -21.46
C ARG A 231 21.39 -12.95 -20.86
N TYR A 232 20.79 -11.80 -20.50
CA TYR A 232 21.57 -10.59 -20.27
C TYR A 232 21.71 -10.15 -18.82
N SER A 233 20.95 -10.68 -17.86
CA SER A 233 21.10 -10.23 -16.46
C SER A 233 22.22 -10.96 -15.72
N GLU A 234 22.97 -10.21 -14.92
CA GLU A 234 23.89 -10.68 -13.88
C GLU A 234 23.41 -10.14 -12.53
N PHE A 235 23.22 -11.02 -11.55
CA PHE A 235 22.68 -10.67 -10.24
C PHE A 235 23.75 -10.76 -9.17
N GLY A 236 23.77 -9.77 -8.28
CA GLY A 236 24.55 -9.79 -7.05
C GLY A 236 23.84 -10.52 -5.90
N PRO A 237 24.24 -10.25 -4.65
CA PRO A 237 23.61 -10.86 -3.47
C PRO A 237 22.19 -10.33 -3.22
N PHE A 238 21.27 -11.21 -2.82
CA PHE A 238 19.88 -10.89 -2.47
C PHE A 238 19.66 -10.73 -0.97
N TYR A 239 19.21 -9.59 -0.50
CA TYR A 239 18.97 -9.29 0.90
C TYR A 239 17.47 -9.26 1.17
N VAL A 240 16.99 -10.00 2.17
CA VAL A 240 15.56 -10.04 2.53
C VAL A 240 15.37 -9.65 3.98
N GLY A 241 14.33 -8.88 4.25
CA GLY A 241 14.00 -8.41 5.59
C GLY A 241 12.56 -7.97 5.71
N ARG A 242 12.17 -7.52 6.90
CA ARG A 242 10.83 -7.02 7.23
C ARG A 242 10.95 -5.60 7.76
N ARG A 243 10.13 -4.67 7.26
CA ARG A 243 10.05 -3.31 7.83
C ARG A 243 9.52 -3.40 9.25
N PHE A 244 10.02 -2.56 10.14
CA PHE A 244 9.45 -2.35 11.46
C PHE A 244 9.49 -0.84 11.79
N PRO A 245 8.52 -0.32 12.55
CA PRO A 245 8.52 1.09 12.93
C PRO A 245 9.70 1.40 13.87
N PRO A 246 10.27 2.62 13.85
CA PRO A 246 11.39 2.99 14.72
C PRO A 246 11.19 2.68 16.20
N SER A 247 9.95 2.76 16.70
CA SER A 247 9.54 2.42 18.07
C SER A 247 9.88 0.99 18.49
N ASP A 248 10.01 0.07 17.53
CA ASP A 248 10.19 -1.37 17.79
C ASP A 248 11.67 -1.79 17.79
N LEU A 249 12.58 -0.83 17.57
CA LEU A 249 14.02 -1.05 17.74
C LEU A 249 14.39 -1.69 19.10
N PRO A 250 13.79 -1.32 20.26
CA PRO A 250 14.04 -1.99 21.53
C PRO A 250 13.68 -3.49 21.49
N ALA A 251 12.52 -3.83 20.92
CA ALA A 251 12.05 -5.21 20.78
C ALA A 251 12.99 -6.02 19.87
N PHE A 252 13.38 -5.45 18.73
CA PHE A 252 14.37 -6.05 17.82
C PHE A 252 15.70 -6.35 18.55
N LEU A 253 16.23 -5.39 19.31
CA LEU A 253 17.49 -5.55 20.05
C LEU A 253 17.38 -6.49 21.27
N ALA A 254 16.16 -6.74 21.75
CA ALA A 254 15.85 -7.75 22.76
C ALA A 254 15.70 -9.17 22.16
N GLY A 255 15.60 -9.29 20.83
CA GLY A 255 15.34 -10.54 20.11
C GLY A 255 13.87 -10.95 20.13
N GLU A 256 12.97 -9.97 20.28
CA GLU A 256 11.52 -10.14 20.20
C GLU A 256 11.04 -10.03 18.74
N SER A 257 9.78 -10.39 18.48
CA SER A 257 9.18 -10.24 17.15
C SER A 257 9.02 -8.76 16.80
N VAL A 258 9.35 -8.41 15.56
CA VAL A 258 9.06 -7.09 14.98
C VAL A 258 8.40 -7.24 13.60
N PRO A 259 7.40 -6.42 13.26
CA PRO A 259 6.77 -5.38 14.10
C PRO A 259 6.15 -5.96 15.38
N THR A 260 6.17 -5.21 16.47
CA THR A 260 5.42 -5.57 17.68
C THR A 260 3.98 -5.21 17.42
N ASP A 261 3.06 -6.19 17.49
CA ASP A 261 1.62 -5.92 17.39
C ASP A 261 1.27 -4.79 18.36
N GLU A 262 0.51 -3.78 17.94
CA GLU A 262 -0.05 -2.79 18.88
C GLU A 262 -1.00 -3.45 19.91
N GLU A 263 -1.37 -4.72 19.71
CA GLU A 263 -2.18 -5.56 20.61
C GLU A 263 -1.36 -6.43 21.60
N GLY A 264 -0.05 -6.22 21.74
CA GLY A 264 0.81 -7.02 22.62
C GLY A 264 0.72 -6.66 24.12
N GLU A 265 -0.28 -7.19 24.83
CA GLU A 265 -0.33 -7.18 26.30
C GLU A 265 1.00 -7.63 26.94
N HIS A 266 1.48 -6.83 27.89
CA HIS A 266 2.60 -7.12 28.78
C HIS A 266 2.67 -8.59 29.25
N PRO A 267 3.81 -9.30 29.12
CA PRO A 267 4.07 -10.44 29.96
C PRO A 267 4.53 -9.94 31.33
N HIS A 268 3.55 -9.75 32.23
CA HIS A 268 3.82 -9.70 33.65
C HIS A 268 4.58 -10.97 34.08
N GLY A 269 5.75 -10.77 34.67
CA GLY A 269 6.46 -11.84 35.36
C GLY A 269 5.69 -12.32 36.59
N GLU A 270 5.61 -13.64 36.76
CA GLU A 270 5.58 -14.38 38.03
C GLU A 270 5.99 -15.82 37.67
N GLY A 271 6.95 -16.48 38.30
CA GLY A 271 7.00 -16.71 39.74
C GLY A 271 6.57 -18.14 40.06
N GLY A 272 7.41 -19.11 39.69
CA GLY A 272 7.46 -20.54 40.04
C GLY A 272 6.33 -21.26 40.81
N ALA A 273 5.97 -22.46 40.35
CA ALA A 273 5.69 -23.61 41.24
C ALA A 273 5.78 -24.96 40.49
N GLN A 274 6.57 -25.87 41.06
CA GLN A 274 6.58 -27.31 40.79
C GLN A 274 5.30 -27.97 41.31
N HIS A 275 4.72 -28.94 40.59
CA HIS A 275 4.48 -30.34 41.01
C HIS A 275 3.43 -31.10 40.18
N GLY A 276 3.73 -32.38 39.88
CA GLY A 276 2.81 -33.52 39.69
C GLY A 276 2.07 -33.56 38.35
N GLY A 277 2.24 -34.53 37.45
CA GLY A 277 2.33 -35.97 37.70
C GLY A 277 0.94 -36.55 37.92
N ASP A 278 0.26 -37.01 36.87
CA ASP A 278 -0.36 -38.35 36.82
C ASP A 278 -1.03 -38.63 35.47
N ALA A 279 -0.93 -39.90 35.09
CA ALA A 279 -1.35 -40.49 33.84
C ALA A 279 -2.71 -41.18 33.96
N HIS A 280 -3.54 -41.11 32.91
CA HIS A 280 -4.59 -42.08 32.53
C HIS A 280 -4.92 -41.77 31.05
N GLY A 281 -4.88 -42.64 30.04
CA GLY A 281 -5.07 -44.09 30.00
C GLY A 281 -6.48 -44.39 29.48
N GLY A 282 -6.64 -44.81 28.22
CA GLY A 282 -7.91 -45.37 27.74
C GLY A 282 -8.14 -45.34 26.23
N ASP A 283 -7.88 -46.48 25.57
CA ASP A 283 -8.27 -46.86 24.21
C ASP A 283 -9.76 -46.70 23.89
N GLY A 284 -10.09 -46.57 22.59
CA GLY A 284 -11.46 -46.70 22.08
C GLY A 284 -11.57 -46.60 20.56
N ASP A 285 -11.52 -47.77 19.91
CA ASP A 285 -11.61 -48.05 18.47
C ASP A 285 -12.93 -47.65 17.77
N ALA A 286 -12.82 -47.58 16.44
CA ALA A 286 -13.79 -47.94 15.39
C ALA A 286 -14.86 -46.95 14.85
N HIS A 287 -14.59 -46.54 13.60
CA HIS A 287 -15.43 -46.62 12.39
C HIS A 287 -16.92 -46.24 12.44
N HIS A 288 -17.29 -45.25 11.61
CA HIS A 288 -18.36 -45.39 10.61
C HIS A 288 -18.23 -44.31 9.53
N GLY A 289 -18.24 -44.73 8.26
CA GLY A 289 -18.25 -43.84 7.10
C GLY A 289 -19.65 -43.35 6.74
N GLY A 290 -19.68 -42.29 5.95
CA GLY A 290 -20.84 -41.77 5.24
C GLY A 290 -20.38 -40.68 4.28
N GLU A 291 -20.41 -40.99 2.98
CA GLU A 291 -20.27 -40.03 1.89
C GLU A 291 -21.44 -39.02 1.92
N ALA A 292 -21.15 -37.74 1.72
CA ALA A 292 -22.10 -36.77 1.20
C ALA A 292 -21.34 -35.73 0.39
N HIS A 293 -21.62 -35.71 -0.92
CA HIS A 293 -21.33 -34.60 -1.81
C HIS A 293 -22.08 -33.34 -1.35
N GLY A 294 -21.40 -32.20 -1.39
CA GLY A 294 -21.96 -30.87 -1.35
C GLY A 294 -20.95 -29.94 -2.00
N ASP A 295 -21.27 -29.49 -3.21
CA ASP A 295 -20.61 -28.40 -3.90
C ASP A 295 -20.86 -27.12 -3.08
N ASP A 296 -19.79 -26.48 -2.62
CA ASP A 296 -19.78 -25.07 -2.20
C ASP A 296 -18.46 -24.49 -2.73
N ALA A 297 -18.52 -24.02 -3.97
CA ALA A 297 -17.50 -23.21 -4.61
C ALA A 297 -18.28 -22.14 -5.36
N ASP A 298 -18.53 -21.03 -4.71
CA ASP A 298 -18.95 -19.74 -5.27
C ASP A 298 -19.11 -18.78 -4.06
N ASP A 299 -18.00 -18.21 -3.59
CA ASP A 299 -18.00 -17.00 -2.72
C ASP A 299 -16.61 -16.32 -2.69
N ASP A 300 -15.53 -16.98 -3.14
CA ASP A 300 -14.18 -16.36 -3.19
C ASP A 300 -13.90 -15.56 -4.48
N ALA A 301 -14.83 -15.48 -5.44
CA ALA A 301 -14.58 -14.85 -6.74
C ALA A 301 -14.78 -13.32 -6.78
N ASP A 302 -15.54 -12.76 -5.83
CA ASP A 302 -15.86 -11.32 -5.82
C ASP A 302 -14.79 -10.48 -5.10
N ALA A 303 -14.08 -11.06 -4.11
CA ALA A 303 -12.98 -10.37 -3.42
C ALA A 303 -11.78 -10.09 -4.35
N ASP A 304 -11.42 -11.06 -5.20
CA ASP A 304 -10.32 -10.94 -6.18
C ASP A 304 -10.63 -9.91 -7.28
N ALA A 305 -11.90 -9.72 -7.63
CA ALA A 305 -12.32 -8.77 -8.66
C ALA A 305 -12.23 -7.31 -8.19
N ASP A 306 -12.49 -7.06 -6.91
CA ASP A 306 -12.43 -5.73 -6.29
C ASP A 306 -10.99 -5.23 -6.14
N ASP A 307 -10.03 -6.09 -5.81
CA ASP A 307 -8.61 -5.70 -5.71
C ASP A 307 -7.98 -5.34 -7.07
N ASP A 308 -8.39 -6.00 -8.15
CA ASP A 308 -7.95 -5.72 -9.52
C ASP A 308 -8.47 -4.35 -10.05
N ILE A 309 -9.67 -3.91 -9.63
CA ILE A 309 -10.18 -2.56 -9.94
C ILE A 309 -9.38 -1.48 -9.23
N ARG A 310 -9.01 -1.72 -7.97
CA ARG A 310 -8.32 -0.74 -7.11
C ARG A 310 -6.94 -0.41 -7.66
N GLY A 311 -6.21 -1.41 -8.14
CA GLY A 311 -4.95 -1.23 -8.87
C GLY A 311 -5.12 -0.35 -10.10
N GLU A 312 -6.12 -0.65 -10.94
CA GLU A 312 -6.39 0.15 -12.14
C GLU A 312 -6.82 1.58 -11.83
N LEU A 313 -7.63 1.82 -10.79
CA LEU A 313 -8.08 3.17 -10.41
C LEU A 313 -6.97 3.99 -9.73
N ALA A 314 -6.04 3.33 -9.03
CA ALA A 314 -4.80 3.93 -8.52
C ALA A 314 -3.85 4.30 -9.65
N ASP A 315 -3.70 3.43 -10.65
CA ASP A 315 -2.91 3.69 -11.86
C ASP A 315 -3.49 4.84 -12.70
N LEU A 316 -4.83 4.99 -12.72
CA LEU A 316 -5.53 6.11 -13.35
C LEU A 316 -5.49 7.40 -12.52
N ASN A 317 -4.89 7.34 -11.32
CA ASN A 317 -4.69 8.48 -10.44
C ASN A 317 -6.01 9.22 -10.09
N ILE A 318 -7.10 8.46 -10.06
CA ILE A 318 -8.41 8.87 -9.57
C ILE A 318 -8.33 9.15 -8.05
N TYR A 319 -7.26 8.67 -7.41
CA TYR A 319 -6.99 8.72 -5.97
C TYR A 319 -5.84 9.64 -5.51
N ALA A 320 -5.30 10.56 -6.32
CA ALA A 320 -4.17 11.40 -5.84
C ALA A 320 -4.58 12.54 -4.91
N GLY A 321 -4.70 12.18 -3.64
CA GLY A 321 -4.32 12.95 -2.47
C GLY A 321 -3.82 11.97 -1.41
N LYS A 322 -2.80 12.31 -0.61
CA LYS A 322 -2.38 11.47 0.53
C LYS A 322 -3.62 11.25 1.41
N PRO A 323 -4.12 10.03 1.59
CA PRO A 323 -5.18 9.74 2.53
C PRO A 323 -4.70 10.14 3.93
N HIS A 324 -5.62 10.55 4.78
CA HIS A 324 -5.32 10.57 6.20
C HIS A 324 -5.12 9.13 6.67
N GLY A 325 -3.86 8.69 6.72
CA GLY A 325 -3.22 7.93 7.79
C GLY A 325 -3.80 6.63 8.35
N GLU A 326 -4.96 6.13 7.93
CA GLU A 326 -5.55 4.91 8.50
C GLU A 326 -6.25 4.11 7.37
N ASP A 327 -5.84 2.87 7.19
CA ASP A 327 -6.54 1.89 6.37
C ASP A 327 -7.86 1.50 7.09
N VAL A 328 -8.90 2.32 6.92
CA VAL A 328 -10.19 2.09 7.60
C VAL A 328 -11.14 1.25 6.75
N TYR A 329 -11.88 0.35 7.39
CA TYR A 329 -12.88 -0.53 6.81
C TYR A 329 -14.27 0.04 7.06
N ALA A 330 -15.17 0.05 6.07
CA ALA A 330 -16.57 0.34 6.30
C ALA A 330 -17.53 -0.75 5.87
N THR A 331 -18.65 -0.72 6.55
CA THR A 331 -19.86 -1.42 6.18
C THR A 331 -20.90 -0.39 5.76
N VAL A 332 -21.53 -0.62 4.60
CA VAL A 332 -22.63 0.20 4.09
C VAL A 332 -23.88 -0.67 3.90
N LEU A 333 -24.97 -0.29 4.56
CA LEU A 333 -26.27 -0.96 4.42
C LEU A 333 -27.32 0.04 3.97
N TYR A 334 -28.14 -0.37 3.01
CA TYR A 334 -29.21 0.47 2.48
C TYR A 334 -30.55 0.14 3.15
N SER A 335 -31.32 1.18 3.47
CA SER A 335 -32.61 1.07 4.14
C SER A 335 -33.70 1.90 3.45
N GLU A 336 -34.91 1.33 3.43
CA GLU A 336 -36.15 2.01 3.01
C GLU A 336 -36.97 2.52 4.21
N ALA A 337 -36.46 2.40 5.44
CA ALA A 337 -37.13 2.94 6.62
C ALA A 337 -37.24 4.47 6.59
N ASP A 338 -38.12 5.02 7.44
CA ASP A 338 -38.18 6.46 7.67
C ASP A 338 -36.85 6.96 8.25
N ALA A 339 -36.38 8.12 7.79
CA ALA A 339 -35.08 8.66 8.15
C ALA A 339 -34.98 9.01 9.64
N ASP A 340 -36.05 9.47 10.28
CA ASP A 340 -36.05 9.78 11.71
C ASP A 340 -36.00 8.48 12.53
N ASP A 341 -36.80 7.48 12.16
CA ASP A 341 -36.83 6.18 12.85
C ASP A 341 -35.48 5.44 12.71
N LEU A 342 -34.86 5.47 11.54
CA LEU A 342 -33.56 4.86 11.29
C LEU A 342 -32.45 5.58 12.07
N PHE A 343 -32.51 6.92 12.13
CA PHE A 343 -31.53 7.71 12.86
C PHE A 343 -31.58 7.45 14.37
N ASP A 344 -32.77 7.36 14.96
CA ASP A 344 -32.92 7.10 16.40
C ASP A 344 -32.34 5.73 16.80
N GLU A 345 -32.54 4.69 15.98
CA GLU A 345 -31.97 3.35 16.22
C GLU A 345 -30.44 3.34 16.01
N VAL A 346 -29.94 4.05 14.99
CA VAL A 346 -28.49 4.18 14.76
C VAL A 346 -27.81 4.96 15.88
N ASP A 347 -28.40 6.02 16.42
CA ASP A 347 -27.84 6.77 17.55
C ASP A 347 -27.72 5.90 18.82
N GLY A 348 -28.74 5.07 19.06
CA GLY A 348 -28.75 4.08 20.14
C GLY A 348 -27.67 3.01 19.97
N LEU A 349 -27.46 2.51 18.75
CA LEU A 349 -26.44 1.51 18.44
C LEU A 349 -25.03 2.10 18.46
N ARG A 350 -24.85 3.32 17.92
CA ARG A 350 -23.60 4.07 17.88
C ARG A 350 -23.02 4.26 19.27
N SER A 351 -23.85 4.55 20.26
CA SER A 351 -23.42 4.67 21.66
C SER A 351 -22.69 3.42 22.17
N ASN A 352 -23.00 2.22 21.65
CA ASN A 352 -22.28 1.00 21.98
C ASN A 352 -20.98 0.83 21.18
N PHE A 353 -20.94 1.34 19.95
CA PHE A 353 -19.76 1.30 19.09
C PHE A 353 -18.68 2.29 19.54
N ASP A 354 -19.06 3.45 20.09
CA ASP A 354 -18.14 4.45 20.65
C ASP A 354 -17.29 3.92 21.83
N HIS A 355 -17.56 2.70 22.32
CA HIS A 355 -16.78 2.04 23.38
C HIS A 355 -15.61 1.22 22.82
N TYR A 356 -15.52 1.04 21.50
CA TYR A 356 -14.43 0.35 20.85
C TYR A 356 -13.44 1.37 20.29
N ASP A 357 -12.17 1.23 20.65
CA ASP A 357 -11.12 2.16 20.21
C ASP A 357 -10.89 2.14 18.69
N THR A 358 -11.32 1.05 18.02
CA THR A 358 -11.25 0.88 16.56
C THR A 358 -12.45 1.47 15.81
N HIS A 359 -13.42 2.09 16.50
CA HIS A 359 -14.61 2.66 15.87
C HIS A 359 -14.34 4.11 15.46
N VAL A 360 -14.43 4.38 14.16
CA VAL A 360 -14.16 5.73 13.62
C VAL A 360 -15.46 6.53 13.53
N LYS A 361 -16.53 5.93 13.02
CA LYS A 361 -17.80 6.61 12.78
C LYS A 361 -18.95 5.65 12.50
N THR A 362 -20.16 6.00 12.91
CA THR A 362 -21.40 5.46 12.32
C THR A 362 -22.37 6.60 12.06
N ALA A 363 -22.91 6.67 10.83
CA ALA A 363 -23.80 7.76 10.43
C ALA A 363 -24.87 7.30 9.42
N VAL A 364 -25.95 8.08 9.36
CA VAL A 364 -27.06 7.91 8.40
C VAL A 364 -26.95 8.95 7.29
N TYR A 365 -27.14 8.48 6.05
CA TYR A 365 -27.11 9.30 4.86
C TYR A 365 -28.43 9.18 4.10
N ASP A 366 -28.93 10.30 3.59
CA ASP A 366 -30.11 10.37 2.71
C ASP A 366 -29.66 10.55 1.26
N ALA A 367 -30.26 9.80 0.33
CA ALA A 367 -30.07 10.03 -1.09
C ALA A 367 -30.72 11.35 -1.52
N LEU A 368 -30.04 12.14 -2.33
CA LEU A 368 -30.53 13.45 -2.78
C LEU A 368 -31.82 13.34 -3.62
N GLU A 369 -31.91 12.34 -4.50
CA GLU A 369 -32.97 12.24 -5.50
C GLU A 369 -33.95 11.07 -5.29
N ARG A 370 -33.59 10.12 -4.42
CA ARG A 370 -34.35 8.88 -4.19
C ARG A 370 -34.77 8.75 -2.73
N ASP A 371 -35.84 8.01 -2.50
CA ASP A 371 -36.33 7.69 -1.15
C ASP A 371 -35.54 6.51 -0.55
N ARG A 372 -34.22 6.66 -0.46
CA ARG A 372 -33.26 5.63 -0.03
C ARG A 372 -32.31 6.21 1.01
N ARG A 373 -32.02 5.42 2.05
CA ARG A 373 -31.03 5.76 3.07
C ARG A 373 -29.88 4.78 3.07
N ALA A 374 -28.73 5.23 3.54
CA ALA A 374 -27.61 4.37 3.85
C ALA A 374 -27.18 4.56 5.30
N VAL A 375 -26.86 3.46 5.98
CA VAL A 375 -26.14 3.45 7.24
C VAL A 375 -24.70 3.06 6.93
N VAL A 376 -23.77 3.94 7.27
CA VAL A 376 -22.34 3.73 7.05
C VAL A 376 -21.66 3.66 8.40
N SER A 377 -20.86 2.62 8.60
CA SER A 377 -20.02 2.46 9.79
C SER A 377 -18.57 2.23 9.37
N ILE A 378 -17.63 3.02 9.91
CA ILE A 378 -16.20 3.04 9.58
C ILE A 378 -15.40 2.58 10.82
N TRP A 379 -14.40 1.74 10.60
CA TRP A 379 -13.61 1.04 11.61
C TRP A 379 -12.15 0.94 11.20
N ASP A 380 -11.22 0.82 12.14
CA ASP A 380 -9.79 0.67 11.83
C ASP A 380 -9.41 -0.75 11.39
N THR A 381 -10.30 -1.74 11.57
CA THR A 381 -10.02 -3.15 11.24
C THR A 381 -11.19 -3.83 10.52
N ALA A 382 -10.86 -4.73 9.60
CA ALA A 382 -11.83 -5.50 8.82
C ALA A 382 -12.78 -6.32 9.71
N SER A 383 -12.21 -6.98 10.72
CA SER A 383 -12.95 -7.85 11.64
C SER A 383 -13.96 -7.08 12.51
N ALA A 384 -13.64 -5.83 12.88
CA ALA A 384 -14.56 -4.97 13.61
C ALA A 384 -15.70 -4.48 12.70
N ALA A 385 -15.39 -4.09 11.46
CA ALA A 385 -16.40 -3.73 10.48
C ALA A 385 -17.37 -4.88 10.19
N ASP A 386 -16.86 -6.10 9.99
CA ASP A 386 -17.69 -7.29 9.77
C ASP A 386 -18.58 -7.63 10.97
N THR A 387 -18.03 -7.50 12.18
CA THR A 387 -18.81 -7.72 13.39
C THR A 387 -19.93 -6.67 13.51
N ALA A 388 -19.63 -5.41 13.20
CA ALA A 388 -20.61 -4.33 13.20
C ALA A 388 -21.70 -4.52 12.14
N ALA A 389 -21.36 -5.05 10.97
CA ALA A 389 -22.30 -5.35 9.90
C ALA A 389 -23.44 -6.26 10.36
N GLY A 390 -23.15 -7.27 11.19
CA GLY A 390 -24.15 -8.17 11.76
C GLY A 390 -25.19 -7.44 12.63
N PHE A 391 -24.77 -6.45 13.43
CA PHE A 391 -25.67 -5.65 14.25
C PHE A 391 -26.45 -4.62 13.42
N LEU A 392 -25.80 -4.02 12.43
CA LEU A 392 -26.42 -3.04 11.55
C LEU A 392 -27.49 -3.66 10.63
N ALA A 393 -27.35 -4.94 10.27
CA ALA A 393 -28.34 -5.67 9.49
C ALA A 393 -29.68 -5.87 10.23
N GLU A 394 -29.69 -5.75 11.56
CA GLU A 394 -30.93 -5.82 12.36
C GLU A 394 -31.70 -4.50 12.40
N LEU A 395 -31.17 -3.42 11.81
CA LEU A 395 -31.83 -2.11 11.77
C LEU A 395 -33.14 -2.15 10.96
N PRO A 396 -34.07 -1.20 11.22
CA PRO A 396 -35.33 -1.15 10.50
C PRO A 396 -35.13 -0.99 9.00
N GLY A 397 -35.85 -1.80 8.22
CA GLY A 397 -36.01 -1.60 6.78
C GLY A 397 -34.74 -1.79 5.94
N ILE A 398 -33.72 -2.47 6.46
CA ILE A 398 -32.53 -2.84 5.66
C ILE A 398 -32.97 -3.75 4.49
N VAL A 399 -32.59 -3.35 3.27
CA VAL A 399 -32.99 -4.03 2.02
C VAL A 399 -31.80 -4.65 1.26
N SER A 400 -30.59 -4.13 1.46
CA SER A 400 -29.37 -4.67 0.86
C SER A 400 -28.12 -4.20 1.60
N ARG A 401 -27.07 -5.02 1.59
CA ARG A 401 -25.68 -4.58 1.86
C ARG A 401 -25.03 -4.17 0.54
N ALA A 402 -24.17 -3.16 0.57
CA ALA A 402 -23.34 -2.87 -0.60
C ALA A 402 -22.47 -4.11 -0.93
N GLY A 403 -22.53 -4.57 -2.18
CA GLY A 403 -21.91 -5.83 -2.63
C GLY A 403 -22.89 -6.97 -2.94
N GLU A 404 -24.13 -6.93 -2.42
CA GLU A 404 -25.13 -8.00 -2.60
C GLU A 404 -26.18 -7.70 -3.71
N GLU A 405 -26.03 -6.61 -4.46
CA GLU A 405 -26.99 -6.19 -5.50
C GLU A 405 -26.69 -6.84 -6.86
N SER A 406 -27.72 -7.07 -7.68
CA SER A 406 -27.52 -7.63 -9.03
C SER A 406 -26.81 -6.63 -9.94
N GLY A 407 -25.51 -6.80 -10.17
CA GLY A 407 -24.68 -5.90 -10.96
C GLY A 407 -23.31 -5.69 -10.31
N PHE A 408 -22.60 -4.66 -10.72
CA PHE A 408 -21.34 -4.23 -10.12
C PHE A 408 -21.52 -2.84 -9.49
N GLY A 409 -21.49 -2.76 -8.16
CA GLY A 409 -21.64 -1.52 -7.41
C GLY A 409 -20.30 -0.84 -7.17
N THR A 410 -20.20 0.45 -7.46
CA THR A 410 -19.05 1.28 -7.07
C THR A 410 -19.48 2.32 -6.05
N MET A 411 -18.75 2.45 -4.96
CA MET A 411 -18.91 3.57 -4.03
C MET A 411 -17.73 4.53 -4.16
N GLY A 412 -18.01 5.72 -4.66
CA GLY A 412 -17.06 6.80 -4.75
C GLY A 412 -16.97 7.55 -3.42
N MET A 413 -15.82 7.43 -2.76
CA MET A 413 -15.16 8.32 -1.79
C MET A 413 -16.06 9.10 -0.80
N PHE A 414 -15.80 8.97 0.50
CA PHE A 414 -16.38 9.86 1.50
C PHE A 414 -15.76 11.27 1.37
N TYR A 415 -16.55 12.21 0.85
CA TYR A 415 -16.21 13.59 0.59
C TYR A 415 -16.60 14.46 1.78
N THR A 416 -15.66 15.22 2.33
CA THR A 416 -15.98 16.38 3.16
C THR A 416 -15.80 17.64 2.31
N VAL A 417 -16.88 18.25 1.87
CA VAL A 417 -16.89 19.43 0.98
C VAL A 417 -16.71 20.72 1.80
N LYS A 418 -16.00 21.73 1.26
CA LYS A 418 -15.96 23.05 1.89
C LYS A 418 -17.37 23.66 1.88
N PRO A 419 -17.90 24.19 3.00
CA PRO A 419 -19.26 24.72 3.06
C PRO A 419 -19.59 25.74 1.96
N GLU A 420 -18.62 26.57 1.58
CA GLU A 420 -18.76 27.57 0.51
C GLU A 420 -18.89 26.98 -0.91
N HIS A 421 -18.54 25.71 -1.11
CA HIS A 421 -18.58 25.01 -2.40
C HIS A 421 -19.62 23.90 -2.46
N ARG A 422 -20.45 23.76 -1.43
CA ARG A 422 -21.47 22.70 -1.36
C ARG A 422 -22.47 22.78 -2.52
N GLU A 423 -23.00 23.98 -2.81
CA GLU A 423 -23.93 24.17 -3.93
C GLU A 423 -23.26 23.85 -5.27
N ASP A 424 -22.01 24.29 -5.45
CA ASP A 424 -21.23 23.99 -6.64
C ASP A 424 -21.02 22.47 -6.82
N PHE A 425 -20.80 21.74 -5.72
CA PHE A 425 -20.58 20.29 -5.72
C PHE A 425 -21.83 19.52 -6.13
N VAL A 426 -23.00 19.91 -5.60
CA VAL A 426 -24.28 19.31 -5.96
C VAL A 426 -24.64 19.60 -7.42
N GLU A 427 -24.46 20.85 -7.90
CA GLU A 427 -24.72 21.20 -9.31
C GLU A 427 -23.78 20.45 -10.27
N LYS A 428 -22.52 20.28 -9.88
CA LYS A 428 -21.56 19.49 -10.65
C LYS A 428 -21.94 18.02 -10.69
N PHE A 429 -22.41 17.45 -9.57
CA PHE A 429 -22.93 16.10 -9.52
C PHE A 429 -24.14 15.90 -10.45
N GLU A 430 -25.11 16.81 -10.44
CA GLU A 430 -26.26 16.74 -11.37
C GLU A 430 -25.80 16.74 -12.84
N THR A 431 -24.78 17.55 -13.17
CA THR A 431 -24.21 17.61 -14.52
C THR A 431 -23.58 16.27 -14.93
N VAL A 432 -22.82 15.64 -14.03
CA VAL A 432 -22.18 14.34 -14.27
C VAL A 432 -23.20 13.20 -14.28
N GLY A 433 -24.21 13.26 -13.42
CA GLY A 433 -25.34 12.33 -13.39
C GLY A 433 -26.10 12.31 -14.72
N GLY A 434 -26.25 13.46 -15.37
CA GLY A 434 -26.81 13.55 -16.73
C GLY A 434 -25.99 12.81 -17.78
N LEU A 435 -24.65 12.87 -17.69
CA LEU A 435 -23.75 12.12 -18.57
C LEU A 435 -23.81 10.62 -18.30
N LEU A 436 -23.76 10.24 -17.02
CA LEU A 436 -23.85 8.85 -16.58
C LEU A 436 -25.13 8.16 -17.08
N GLY A 437 -26.27 8.86 -17.03
CA GLY A 437 -27.55 8.34 -17.52
C GLY A 437 -27.60 8.06 -19.04
N GLU A 438 -26.65 8.57 -19.82
CA GLU A 438 -26.52 8.29 -21.26
C GLU A 438 -25.54 7.14 -21.56
N MET A 439 -24.80 6.66 -20.56
CA MET A 439 -23.77 5.63 -20.73
C MET A 439 -24.35 4.22 -20.79
N GLU A 440 -23.88 3.45 -21.77
CA GLU A 440 -24.21 2.03 -21.85
C GLU A 440 -23.56 1.27 -20.68
N GLY A 441 -24.36 0.50 -19.95
CA GLY A 441 -23.88 -0.27 -18.79
C GLY A 441 -23.99 0.47 -17.45
N HIS A 442 -24.32 1.77 -17.45
CA HIS A 442 -24.69 2.48 -16.22
C HIS A 442 -26.12 2.10 -15.78
N GLY A 443 -26.30 1.84 -14.49
CA GLY A 443 -27.59 1.52 -13.89
C GLY A 443 -28.20 2.73 -13.19
N GLU A 444 -27.65 3.09 -12.04
CA GLU A 444 -28.09 4.25 -11.27
C GLU A 444 -26.95 4.89 -10.49
N THR A 445 -27.13 6.14 -10.06
CA THR A 445 -26.17 6.83 -9.20
C THR A 445 -26.90 7.80 -8.28
N ASP A 446 -26.49 7.79 -7.02
CA ASP A 446 -27.05 8.61 -5.95
C ASP A 446 -25.92 9.36 -5.23
N LEU A 447 -26.16 10.65 -4.99
CA LEU A 447 -25.38 11.42 -4.03
C LEU A 447 -26.02 11.25 -2.66
N MET A 448 -25.26 10.66 -1.73
CA MET A 448 -25.68 10.35 -0.38
C MET A 448 -25.16 11.46 0.55
N ILE A 449 -26.04 12.11 1.30
CA ILE A 449 -25.71 13.26 2.15
C ILE A 449 -25.91 12.88 3.61
N ASN A 450 -24.90 13.09 4.46
CA ASN A 450 -24.99 12.80 5.88
C ASN A 450 -26.02 13.71 6.55
N ARG A 451 -26.87 13.10 7.40
CA ARG A 451 -27.92 13.81 8.12
C ARG A 451 -27.41 14.79 9.17
N GLU A 452 -26.26 14.49 9.78
CA GLU A 452 -25.65 15.26 10.85
C GLU A 452 -24.67 16.32 10.32
N ASP A 453 -24.11 16.12 9.12
CA ASP A 453 -23.23 17.07 8.44
C ASP A 453 -23.49 17.10 6.93
N GLU A 454 -24.19 18.13 6.47
CA GLU A 454 -24.57 18.27 5.06
C GLU A 454 -23.37 18.46 4.09
N ASN A 455 -22.15 18.61 4.61
CA ASN A 455 -20.93 18.69 3.83
C ASN A 455 -20.22 17.34 3.69
N ASP A 456 -20.64 16.34 4.46
CA ASP A 456 -20.15 14.98 4.40
C ASP A 456 -21.05 14.13 3.50
N MET A 457 -20.49 13.67 2.39
CA MET A 457 -21.23 13.03 1.31
C MET A 457 -20.47 11.84 0.74
N PHE A 458 -21.16 10.90 0.11
CA PHE A 458 -20.52 9.90 -0.76
C PHE A 458 -21.38 9.62 -1.99
N ILE A 459 -20.77 9.05 -3.02
CA ILE A 459 -21.48 8.71 -4.26
C ILE A 459 -21.65 7.19 -4.34
N ALA A 460 -22.88 6.72 -4.48
CA ALA A 460 -23.18 5.31 -4.74
C ALA A 460 -23.59 5.16 -6.20
N SER A 461 -22.90 4.31 -6.95
CA SER A 461 -23.18 4.06 -8.37
C SER A 461 -23.31 2.56 -8.66
N GLN A 462 -24.26 2.19 -9.52
CA GLN A 462 -24.51 0.83 -9.95
C GLN A 462 -24.23 0.68 -11.44
N TRP A 463 -23.55 -0.41 -11.79
CA TRP A 463 -23.13 -0.73 -13.15
C TRP A 463 -23.55 -2.14 -13.51
N ARG A 464 -23.68 -2.40 -14.80
CA ARG A 464 -23.98 -3.74 -15.33
C ARG A 464 -22.80 -4.68 -15.21
N SER A 465 -21.57 -4.15 -15.31
CA SER A 465 -20.34 -4.91 -15.16
C SER A 465 -19.19 -4.00 -14.69
N LYS A 466 -18.14 -4.63 -14.15
CA LYS A 466 -16.86 -3.99 -13.82
C LYS A 466 -16.25 -3.24 -15.01
N GLU A 467 -16.30 -3.83 -16.21
CA GLU A 467 -15.74 -3.22 -17.42
C GLU A 467 -16.46 -1.91 -17.78
N ASP A 468 -17.78 -1.86 -17.61
CA ASP A 468 -18.58 -0.65 -17.85
C ASP A 468 -18.20 0.49 -16.88
N ALA A 469 -17.98 0.16 -15.60
CA ALA A 469 -17.52 1.11 -14.58
C ALA A 469 -16.11 1.64 -14.89
N MET A 470 -15.17 0.74 -15.26
CA MET A 470 -13.80 1.13 -15.60
C MET A 470 -13.74 1.98 -16.87
N ASN A 471 -14.61 1.75 -17.84
CA ASN A 471 -14.71 2.59 -19.03
C ASN A 471 -15.12 4.03 -18.68
N PHE A 472 -16.01 4.21 -17.70
CA PHE A 472 -16.34 5.54 -17.19
C PHE A 472 -15.17 6.18 -16.46
N PHE A 473 -14.50 5.44 -15.59
CA PHE A 473 -13.37 5.94 -14.82
C PHE A 473 -12.16 6.33 -15.70
N ARG A 474 -12.01 5.69 -16.86
CA ARG A 474 -11.01 6.02 -17.89
C ARG A 474 -11.41 7.18 -18.81
N SER A 475 -12.62 7.73 -18.65
CA SER A 475 -13.12 8.79 -19.53
C SER A 475 -12.50 10.16 -19.20
N ASP A 476 -12.38 11.00 -20.23
CA ASP A 476 -11.90 12.37 -20.10
C ASP A 476 -12.87 13.18 -19.21
N GLU A 477 -14.19 12.91 -19.33
CA GLU A 477 -15.25 13.56 -18.58
C GLU A 477 -15.17 13.29 -17.07
N PHE A 478 -14.80 12.06 -16.68
CA PHE A 478 -14.58 11.72 -15.27
C PHE A 478 -13.30 12.38 -14.73
N SER A 479 -12.23 12.37 -15.52
CA SER A 479 -10.94 12.98 -15.16
C SER A 479 -11.05 14.49 -14.91
N GLU A 480 -11.82 15.21 -15.73
CA GLU A 480 -12.11 16.63 -15.52
C GLU A 480 -12.89 16.89 -14.22
N THR A 481 -13.82 16.00 -13.87
CA THR A 481 -14.63 16.10 -12.65
C THR A 481 -13.80 15.88 -11.39
N VAL A 482 -12.90 14.89 -11.40
CA VAL A 482 -11.98 14.61 -10.28
C VAL A 482 -11.00 15.76 -10.08
N SER A 483 -10.51 16.38 -11.17
CA SER A 483 -9.62 17.54 -11.07
C SER A 483 -10.30 18.74 -10.41
N TRP A 484 -11.57 18.99 -10.71
CA TRP A 484 -12.36 20.06 -10.10
C TRP A 484 -12.66 19.78 -8.61
N GLY A 485 -12.92 18.52 -8.26
CA GLY A 485 -13.20 18.09 -6.88
C GLY A 485 -12.11 18.49 -5.88
N ARG A 486 -10.83 18.53 -6.30
CA ARG A 486 -9.70 18.80 -5.39
C ARG A 486 -9.70 20.21 -4.80
N ASP A 487 -10.26 21.19 -5.48
CA ASP A 487 -10.28 22.57 -5.01
C ASP A 487 -11.44 22.84 -4.03
N VAL A 488 -12.49 22.00 -4.09
CA VAL A 488 -13.73 22.19 -3.33
C VAL A 488 -13.85 21.34 -2.06
N LEU A 489 -13.01 20.32 -1.90
CA LEU A 489 -13.01 19.47 -0.70
C LEU A 489 -12.27 20.15 0.48
N ALA A 490 -12.85 20.04 1.67
CA ALA A 490 -12.30 20.53 2.95
C ALA A 490 -11.30 19.54 3.55
N ASP A 491 -11.47 18.25 3.25
CA ASP A 491 -10.58 17.17 3.64
C ASP A 491 -10.21 16.33 2.42
N ARG A 492 -9.09 15.61 2.49
CA ARG A 492 -8.73 14.63 1.46
C ARG A 492 -9.68 13.43 1.59
N PRO A 493 -10.16 12.85 0.48
CA PRO A 493 -11.08 11.72 0.55
C PRO A 493 -10.44 10.55 1.32
N ARG A 494 -11.21 9.91 2.20
CA ARG A 494 -10.74 8.77 3.01
C ARG A 494 -10.82 7.46 2.21
N HIS A 495 -9.82 6.60 2.40
CA HIS A 495 -9.90 5.21 1.92
C HIS A 495 -10.80 4.42 2.84
N VAL A 496 -11.68 3.63 2.25
CA VAL A 496 -12.63 2.83 2.99
C VAL A 496 -12.73 1.46 2.33
N PHE A 497 -12.26 0.42 3.01
CA PHE A 497 -12.36 -0.97 2.58
C PHE A 497 -13.76 -1.49 2.87
N LEU A 498 -14.47 -2.02 1.88
CA LEU A 498 -15.73 -2.71 2.17
C LEU A 498 -15.41 -4.03 2.85
N ALA A 499 -15.84 -4.15 4.11
CA ALA A 499 -15.92 -5.44 4.78
C ALA A 499 -17.13 -6.20 4.26
#